data_AF-A0A7W0SZ22-F1
#
_entry.id   AF-A0A7W0SZ22-F1
#
_cell.length_a   1.000
_cell.length_b   1.000
_cell.length_c   1.000
_cell.angle_alpha   90.00
_cell.angle_beta   90.00
_cell.angle_gamma   90.00
#
_symmetry.space_group_name_H-M   'P 1'
#
loop_
_entity.id
_entity.type
_entity.pdbx_description
1 polymer ?
#
loop_
_entity_poly.entity_id
_entity_poly.type
_entity_poly.pdbx_seq_one_letter_code
_entity_poly.pdbx_strand_id
1 'polypeptide(L)'
;MLGVLGVILLAGLVLANAGAWPSASYADPAGDANEAPDISSVTVDDAIPGAVTVRVEVANFEKLPSDSRIILELDLDRDATTGVAGDELVIRYWDDGLLEVLRWDGIRLSPSSADGMSVSFAAGTLSFSAQRTVLANAISFGLIVVSARTQQVGIGRVTGTDYAPASGRSTYALPGQVSFADPTGDHDAAPDITSISVSDTPSGMIEVRVATPNYATLPPDKIIGVGFDLEGRPATADDVFVAYLGGTGTVQVDIEENEILAPSERPNTASGSYEAGVLTLSMDRRELDGASLVGLGLVSFDLVGRGESEGQAFEGDVEALDSAPDDLTGTLLSYRLANRPPLQLRATKVLGSPARPRAGKPFTYSIVVRRLDTYRVLRSGSVTCSVFSSGARLPAAGRFVRGRAECSLLVPPRASSTLRGTVTIRAAGAVIRSSFRATVR
;
A
#
# COMPACT_ATOMS: atom_id res chain seq x y z
N MET A 1 56.44 -2.17 -27.75
CA MET A 1 55.39 -1.34 -28.36
C MET A 1 54.06 -2.03 -28.06
N LEU A 2 53.36 -1.66 -26.98
CA LEU A 2 52.30 -0.62 -26.91
C LEU A 2 51.12 -0.90 -27.85
N GLY A 3 49.96 -1.16 -27.25
CA GLY A 3 48.68 -1.33 -27.94
C GLY A 3 47.55 -1.67 -26.96
N VAL A 4 47.16 -0.69 -26.14
CA VAL A 4 45.97 -0.70 -25.28
C VAL A 4 44.74 -0.48 -26.17
N LEU A 5 43.69 -1.32 -26.05
CA LEU A 5 42.36 -1.01 -26.58
C LEU A 5 41.31 -1.34 -25.51
N GLY A 6 40.65 -0.28 -25.02
CA GLY A 6 39.69 -0.31 -23.93
C GLY A 6 38.33 -0.89 -24.32
N VAL A 7 37.74 -1.63 -23.40
CA VAL A 7 36.34 -2.07 -23.43
C VAL A 7 35.50 -0.96 -22.79
N ILE A 8 34.64 -0.32 -23.59
CA ILE A 8 33.63 0.63 -23.12
C ILE A 8 32.46 -0.19 -22.56
N LEU A 9 32.24 -0.08 -21.24
CA LEU A 9 31.04 -0.56 -20.55
C LEU A 9 29.88 0.39 -20.87
N LEU A 10 28.88 -0.05 -21.65
CA LEU A 10 27.56 0.61 -21.68
C LEU A 10 26.73 0.05 -20.52
N ALA A 11 26.65 0.78 -19.41
CA ALA A 11 25.66 0.56 -18.37
C ALA A 11 24.32 1.18 -18.82
N GLY A 12 23.38 0.33 -19.25
CA GLY A 12 22.00 0.73 -19.50
C GLY A 12 21.31 1.07 -18.18
N LEU A 13 20.97 2.34 -17.98
CA LEU A 13 20.19 2.81 -16.85
C LEU A 13 18.75 2.27 -16.99
N VAL A 14 18.42 1.25 -16.20
CA VAL A 14 17.04 0.75 -16.07
C VAL A 14 16.32 1.71 -15.12
N LEU A 15 15.47 2.58 -15.66
CA LEU A 15 14.53 3.38 -14.87
C LEU A 15 13.52 2.41 -14.24
N ALA A 16 13.65 2.20 -12.93
CA ALA A 16 12.64 1.52 -12.13
C ALA A 16 11.39 2.43 -12.08
N ASN A 17 10.25 1.93 -12.55
CA ASN A 17 8.96 2.56 -12.28
C ASN A 17 8.68 2.42 -10.79
N ALA A 18 8.89 3.50 -10.02
CA ALA A 18 8.36 3.61 -8.67
C ALA A 18 6.83 3.48 -8.74
N GLY A 19 6.27 2.50 -8.05
CA GLY A 19 4.82 2.42 -7.89
C GLY A 19 4.32 3.68 -7.21
N ALA A 20 3.31 4.35 -7.77
CA ALA A 20 2.72 5.54 -7.17
C ALA A 20 2.04 5.16 -5.84
N TRP A 21 2.40 5.87 -4.78
CA TRP A 21 1.90 5.67 -3.41
C TRP A 21 0.52 6.31 -3.26
N PRO A 22 -0.20 6.08 -2.14
CA PRO A 22 -1.41 6.83 -1.85
C PRO A 22 -1.15 8.34 -1.93
N SER A 23 -1.93 9.00 -2.77
CA SER A 23 -1.99 10.45 -2.87
C SER A 23 -3.38 10.91 -2.48
N ALA A 24 -3.49 11.85 -1.55
CA ALA A 24 -4.73 12.59 -1.32
C ALA A 24 -4.78 13.76 -2.30
N SER A 25 -5.94 14.02 -2.90
CA SER A 25 -6.11 15.15 -3.80
C SER A 25 -7.32 15.96 -3.35
N TYR A 26 -7.14 17.27 -3.29
CA TYR A 26 -8.11 18.25 -2.88
C TYR A 26 -8.33 19.18 -4.07
N ALA A 27 -9.52 19.11 -4.65
CA ALA A 27 -9.89 19.93 -5.79
C ALA A 27 -10.28 21.33 -5.34
N ASP A 28 -10.01 22.31 -6.20
CA ASP A 28 -10.38 23.69 -6.01
C ASP A 28 -11.03 24.25 -7.30
N PRO A 29 -12.13 25.02 -7.22
CA PRO A 29 -12.80 25.53 -8.41
C PRO A 29 -11.95 26.56 -9.15
N ALA A 30 -11.59 26.29 -10.40
CA ALA A 30 -10.84 27.28 -11.18
C ALA A 30 -11.63 28.59 -11.43
N GLY A 31 -10.93 29.72 -11.44
CA GLY A 31 -11.41 31.04 -11.83
C GLY A 31 -11.91 31.92 -10.67
N ASP A 32 -11.64 31.56 -9.43
CA ASP A 32 -12.04 32.31 -8.22
C ASP A 32 -10.89 33.11 -7.57
N ALA A 33 -9.68 33.00 -8.12
CA ALA A 33 -8.45 33.58 -7.58
C ALA A 33 -8.31 35.12 -7.59
N ASN A 34 -9.29 35.89 -8.05
CA ASN A 34 -9.25 37.38 -8.05
C ASN A 34 -7.90 37.99 -8.50
N GLU A 35 -7.35 37.52 -9.63
CA GLU A 35 -6.03 37.86 -10.23
C GLU A 35 -4.77 37.24 -9.58
N ALA A 36 -4.91 36.49 -8.49
CA ALA A 36 -3.85 35.65 -7.92
C ALA A 36 -3.60 34.38 -8.76
N PRO A 37 -2.52 33.62 -8.50
CA PRO A 37 -2.38 32.27 -9.04
C PRO A 37 -3.57 31.38 -8.67
N ASP A 38 -4.28 30.89 -9.68
CA ASP A 38 -5.52 30.14 -9.54
C ASP A 38 -5.20 28.67 -9.24
N ILE A 39 -5.24 28.31 -7.97
CA ILE A 39 -5.02 26.94 -7.52
C ILE A 39 -6.24 26.14 -7.97
N SER A 40 -5.99 25.03 -8.64
CA SER A 40 -7.06 24.13 -9.14
C SER A 40 -7.06 22.78 -8.45
N SER A 41 -5.91 22.40 -7.88
CA SER A 41 -5.82 21.25 -6.99
C SER A 41 -4.58 21.29 -6.12
N VAL A 42 -4.70 20.66 -4.96
CA VAL A 42 -3.58 20.34 -4.07
C VAL A 42 -3.53 18.82 -3.94
N THR A 43 -2.37 18.22 -4.15
CA THR A 43 -2.17 16.78 -4.00
C THR A 43 -1.05 16.51 -3.02
N VAL A 44 -1.32 15.71 -1.99
CA VAL A 44 -0.32 15.26 -1.03
C VAL A 44 0.00 13.80 -1.35
N ASP A 45 1.27 13.50 -1.63
CA ASP A 45 1.79 12.23 -2.10
C ASP A 45 2.94 11.79 -1.19
N ASP A 46 2.83 10.61 -0.60
CA ASP A 46 3.87 10.06 0.27
C ASP A 46 4.80 9.10 -0.48
N ALA A 47 5.01 9.29 -1.79
CA ALA A 47 5.68 8.31 -2.63
C ALA A 47 7.15 7.99 -2.38
N ILE A 48 7.75 8.75 -1.48
CA ILE A 48 9.17 8.67 -1.21
C ILE A 48 9.29 8.22 0.24
N PRO A 49 9.87 7.04 0.54
CA PRO A 49 10.07 6.61 1.91
C PRO A 49 10.74 7.71 2.74
N GLY A 50 10.07 8.13 3.83
CA GLY A 50 10.58 9.16 4.73
C GLY A 50 10.36 10.61 4.26
N ALA A 51 9.63 10.85 3.17
CA ALA A 51 9.30 12.20 2.70
C ALA A 51 7.88 12.33 2.13
N VAL A 52 7.25 13.47 2.40
CA VAL A 52 5.94 13.84 1.86
C VAL A 52 6.14 14.87 0.76
N THR A 53 5.50 14.66 -0.39
CA THR A 53 5.45 15.58 -1.52
C THR A 53 4.09 16.25 -1.60
N VAL A 54 4.04 17.57 -1.64
CA VAL A 54 2.83 18.35 -1.92
C VAL A 54 2.96 18.98 -3.31
N ARG A 55 2.00 18.69 -4.18
CA ARG A 55 1.86 19.28 -5.52
C ARG A 55 0.70 20.27 -5.51
N VAL A 56 0.93 21.49 -5.99
CA VAL A 56 -0.09 22.53 -6.14
C VAL A 56 -0.19 22.88 -7.62
N GLU A 57 -1.34 22.62 -8.22
CA GLU A 57 -1.61 22.90 -9.63
C GLU A 57 -2.23 24.28 -9.79
N VAL A 58 -1.55 25.17 -10.51
CA VAL A 58 -1.96 26.54 -10.81
C VAL A 58 -2.45 26.60 -12.26
N ALA A 59 -3.72 26.89 -12.47
CA ALA A 59 -4.38 26.81 -13.76
C ALA A 59 -4.06 28.00 -14.70
N ASN A 60 -3.84 29.19 -14.14
CA ASN A 60 -3.73 30.43 -14.92
C ASN A 60 -2.29 30.90 -15.19
N PHE A 61 -1.26 30.21 -14.65
CA PHE A 61 0.14 30.60 -14.83
C PHE A 61 1.09 29.41 -14.93
N GLU A 62 1.81 29.29 -16.05
CA GLU A 62 2.89 28.30 -16.20
C GLU A 62 4.16 28.65 -15.38
N LYS A 63 4.35 29.95 -15.11
CA LYS A 63 5.40 30.53 -14.25
C LYS A 63 4.74 31.54 -13.32
N LEU A 64 5.09 31.55 -12.04
CA LEU A 64 4.60 32.55 -11.11
C LEU A 64 4.89 33.99 -11.61
N PRO A 65 3.89 34.87 -11.64
CA PRO A 65 4.10 36.28 -11.95
C PRO A 65 4.96 36.96 -10.88
N SER A 66 5.59 38.08 -11.22
CA SER A 66 6.26 38.92 -10.22
C SER A 66 5.31 39.30 -9.08
N ASP A 67 5.85 39.43 -7.88
CA ASP A 67 5.10 39.79 -6.67
C ASP A 67 4.04 38.75 -6.28
N SER A 68 4.21 37.51 -6.72
CA SER A 68 3.34 36.38 -6.40
C SER A 68 4.04 35.39 -5.47
N ARG A 69 3.25 34.69 -4.67
CA ARG A 69 3.74 33.64 -3.80
C ARG A 69 2.69 32.56 -3.61
N ILE A 70 3.14 31.35 -3.29
CA ILE A 70 2.32 30.25 -2.80
C ILE A 70 2.75 29.98 -1.35
N ILE A 71 1.77 29.83 -0.48
CA ILE A 71 1.94 29.59 0.95
C ILE A 71 1.31 28.24 1.28
N LEU A 72 2.09 27.35 1.88
CA LEU A 72 1.61 26.10 2.46
C LEU A 72 1.52 26.30 3.97
N GLU A 73 0.33 26.18 4.52
CA GLU A 73 0.08 26.30 5.96
C GLU A 73 -0.34 24.94 6.50
N LEU A 74 0.43 24.43 7.47
CA LEU A 74 0.32 23.08 7.99
C LEU A 74 0.08 23.09 9.50
N ASP A 75 -1.04 22.47 9.87
CA ASP A 75 -1.49 22.18 11.22
C ASP A 75 -1.03 20.76 11.59
N LEU A 76 0.16 20.67 12.17
CA LEU A 76 0.92 19.41 12.29
C LEU A 76 0.36 18.49 13.37
N ASP A 77 -0.29 19.04 14.39
CA ASP A 77 -0.89 18.29 15.50
C ASP A 77 -2.43 18.20 15.40
N ARG A 78 -3.05 18.94 14.46
CA ARG A 78 -4.51 19.07 14.28
C ARG A 78 -5.19 19.73 15.46
N ASP A 79 -4.47 20.56 16.20
CA ASP A 79 -4.99 21.36 17.29
C ASP A 79 -5.10 22.83 16.85
N ALA A 80 -6.32 23.26 16.56
CA ALA A 80 -6.57 24.65 16.17
C ALA A 80 -6.25 25.68 17.27
N THR A 81 -5.92 25.24 18.50
CA THR A 81 -5.53 26.10 19.62
C THR A 81 -4.02 26.34 19.72
N THR A 82 -3.20 25.56 19.01
CA THR A 82 -1.75 25.77 18.88
C THR A 82 -1.44 26.58 17.60
N GLY A 83 -0.16 26.93 17.40
CA GLY A 83 0.25 27.64 16.20
C GLY A 83 -0.29 29.07 16.06
N VAL A 84 -0.21 29.59 14.82
CA VAL A 84 -0.91 30.81 14.41
C VAL A 84 -2.09 30.38 13.56
N ALA A 85 -3.31 30.54 14.06
CA ALA A 85 -4.52 29.97 13.44
C ALA A 85 -4.45 28.43 13.27
N GLY A 86 -3.79 27.73 14.19
CA GLY A 86 -3.58 26.29 14.12
C GLY A 86 -2.41 25.85 13.23
N ASP A 87 -1.57 26.75 12.71
CA ASP A 87 -0.43 26.34 11.88
C ASP A 87 0.88 26.32 12.66
N GLU A 88 1.51 25.15 12.72
CA GLU A 88 2.85 24.95 13.33
C GLU A 88 3.97 25.09 12.30
N LEU A 89 3.66 24.93 11.01
CA LEU A 89 4.64 25.03 9.93
C LEU A 89 4.04 25.78 8.75
N VAL A 90 4.67 26.90 8.39
CA VAL A 90 4.30 27.71 7.23
C VAL A 90 5.47 27.77 6.28
N ILE A 91 5.22 27.43 5.02
CA ILE A 91 6.22 27.41 3.94
C ILE A 91 5.78 28.40 2.87
N ARG A 92 6.65 29.32 2.48
CA ARG A 92 6.35 30.32 1.45
C ARG A 92 7.34 30.21 0.31
N TYR A 93 6.79 30.09 -0.90
CA TYR A 93 7.54 30.06 -2.13
C TYR A 93 7.22 31.30 -2.97
N TRP A 94 8.25 32.07 -3.32
CA TRP A 94 8.14 33.32 -4.07
C TRP A 94 8.46 33.13 -5.56
N ASP A 95 8.08 34.11 -6.39
CA ASP A 95 8.29 34.07 -7.85
C ASP A 95 9.77 34.06 -8.28
N ASP A 96 10.68 34.51 -7.41
CA ASP A 96 12.13 34.47 -7.59
C ASP A 96 12.77 33.14 -7.15
N GLY A 97 11.95 32.20 -6.65
CA GLY A 97 12.39 30.90 -6.16
C GLY A 97 12.85 30.89 -4.70
N LEU A 98 12.73 32.02 -3.98
CA LEU A 98 13.02 32.05 -2.54
C LEU A 98 12.05 31.16 -1.78
N LEU A 99 12.60 30.33 -0.89
CA LEU A 99 11.87 29.51 0.06
C LEU A 99 12.06 30.06 1.47
N GLU A 100 10.96 30.49 2.11
CA GLU A 100 10.92 30.85 3.52
C GLU A 100 10.18 29.76 4.29
N VAL A 101 10.77 29.27 5.38
CA VAL A 101 10.17 28.28 6.28
C VAL A 101 10.03 28.90 7.65
N LEU A 102 8.81 28.90 8.18
CA LEU A 102 8.48 29.40 9.50
C LEU A 102 7.93 28.25 10.33
N ARG A 103 8.41 28.12 11.57
CA ARG A 103 7.94 27.10 12.50
C ARG A 103 7.46 27.75 13.80
N TRP A 104 6.38 27.23 14.35
CA TRP A 104 5.87 27.62 15.65
C TRP A 104 6.85 27.23 16.75
N ASP A 105 7.22 28.19 17.59
CA ASP A 105 8.14 28.00 18.72
C ASP A 105 7.43 27.93 20.08
N GLY A 106 6.10 27.84 20.08
CA GLY A 106 5.27 27.94 21.28
C GLY A 106 4.68 29.33 21.53
N ILE A 107 5.17 30.37 20.84
CA ILE A 107 4.71 31.76 21.00
C ILE A 107 4.41 32.42 19.66
N ARG A 108 5.21 32.14 18.63
CA ARG A 108 5.05 32.72 17.29
C ARG A 108 5.63 31.81 16.22
N LEU A 109 5.27 32.10 14.97
CA LEU A 109 6.00 31.60 13.81
C LEU A 109 7.36 32.30 13.72
N SER A 110 8.43 31.53 13.84
CA SER A 110 9.81 31.99 13.76
C SER A 110 10.53 31.33 12.58
N PRO A 111 11.47 32.02 11.89
CA PRO A 111 12.26 31.42 10.82
C PRO A 111 12.93 30.11 11.22
N SER A 112 12.87 29.12 10.34
CA SER A 112 13.43 27.78 10.53
C SER A 112 14.29 27.37 9.33
N SER A 113 15.10 26.32 9.50
CA SER A 113 15.93 25.78 8.40
C SER A 113 15.05 25.07 7.37
N ALA A 114 15.43 25.19 6.09
CA ALA A 114 14.85 24.42 4.99
C ALA A 114 15.56 23.06 4.76
N ASP A 115 16.46 22.66 5.67
CA ASP A 115 17.16 21.38 5.57
C ASP A 115 16.16 20.22 5.52
N GLY A 116 16.37 19.30 4.56
CA GLY A 116 15.45 18.18 4.33
C GLY A 116 14.21 18.55 3.51
N MET A 117 14.13 19.77 2.98
CA MET A 117 13.10 20.19 2.01
C MET A 117 13.66 20.40 0.60
N SER A 118 12.82 20.24 -0.41
CA SER A 118 13.06 20.67 -1.78
C SER A 118 11.79 21.27 -2.38
N VAL A 119 11.94 22.25 -3.26
CA VAL A 119 10.82 22.93 -3.92
C VAL A 119 11.18 23.26 -5.36
N SER A 120 10.19 23.19 -6.25
CA SER A 120 10.30 23.65 -7.63
C SER A 120 8.95 24.11 -8.14
N PHE A 121 8.94 25.11 -9.03
CA PHE A 121 7.74 25.52 -9.76
C PHE A 121 8.02 25.45 -11.26
N ALA A 122 7.26 24.63 -11.99
CA ALA A 122 7.42 24.49 -13.42
C ALA A 122 6.10 24.07 -14.07
N ALA A 123 5.80 24.65 -15.23
CA ALA A 123 4.61 24.32 -16.04
C ALA A 123 3.30 24.40 -15.23
N GLY A 124 3.19 25.39 -14.36
CA GLY A 124 2.01 25.61 -13.51
C GLY A 124 1.93 24.75 -12.26
N THR A 125 2.91 23.87 -12.01
CA THR A 125 2.89 23.01 -10.83
C THR A 125 3.99 23.43 -9.85
N LEU A 126 3.60 23.75 -8.60
CA LEU A 126 4.54 23.76 -7.48
C LEU A 126 4.69 22.32 -6.98
N SER A 127 5.91 21.80 -6.91
CA SER A 127 6.23 20.54 -6.23
C SER A 127 7.12 20.83 -5.04
N PHE A 128 6.56 20.68 -3.84
CA PHE A 128 7.25 20.73 -2.55
C PHE A 128 7.48 19.32 -2.04
N SER A 129 8.65 19.01 -1.50
CA SER A 129 8.93 17.73 -0.83
C SER A 129 9.66 18.00 0.48
N ALA A 130 9.23 17.36 1.56
CA ALA A 130 9.87 17.48 2.87
C ALA A 130 10.09 16.12 3.51
N GLN A 131 11.25 15.94 4.14
CA GLN A 131 11.48 14.80 5.03
C GLN A 131 10.47 14.82 6.18
N ARG A 132 10.02 13.64 6.59
CA ARG A 132 9.02 13.47 7.66
C ARG A 132 9.45 14.09 8.98
N THR A 133 10.74 14.07 9.29
CA THR A 133 11.31 14.71 10.49
C THR A 133 10.99 16.20 10.54
N VAL A 134 10.97 16.87 9.38
CA VAL A 134 10.60 18.29 9.26
C VAL A 134 9.13 18.51 9.58
N LEU A 135 8.27 17.54 9.24
CA LEU A 135 6.84 17.53 9.59
C LEU A 135 6.58 16.99 11.01
N ALA A 136 7.57 17.00 11.90
CA ALA A 136 7.47 16.39 13.25
C ALA A 136 7.06 14.90 13.23
N ASN A 137 7.31 14.20 12.13
CA ASN A 137 6.81 12.86 11.84
C ASN A 137 5.27 12.73 11.87
N ALA A 138 4.55 13.84 11.63
CA ALA A 138 3.09 13.83 11.54
C ALA A 138 2.62 12.81 10.48
N ILE A 139 1.71 11.93 10.90
CA ILE A 139 1.03 10.96 10.03
C ILE A 139 -0.33 11.47 9.54
N SER A 140 -0.81 12.54 10.18
CA SER A 140 -1.94 13.35 9.76
C SER A 140 -1.66 14.81 10.11
N PHE A 141 -2.09 15.73 9.26
CA PHE A 141 -2.00 17.17 9.50
C PHE A 141 -3.13 17.86 8.74
N GLY A 142 -3.57 19.02 9.23
CA GLY A 142 -4.38 19.92 8.43
C GLY A 142 -3.50 20.63 7.41
N LEU A 143 -3.99 20.83 6.19
CA LEU A 143 -3.35 21.71 5.21
C LEU A 143 -4.33 22.70 4.60
N ILE A 144 -3.83 23.89 4.35
CA ILE A 144 -4.42 24.86 3.43
C ILE A 144 -3.30 25.47 2.60
N VAL A 145 -3.61 25.78 1.35
CA VAL A 145 -2.69 26.41 0.42
C VAL A 145 -3.27 27.74 0.02
N VAL A 146 -2.48 28.79 0.18
CA VAL A 146 -2.88 30.15 -0.17
C VAL A 146 -1.97 30.65 -1.27
N SER A 147 -2.56 31.06 -2.40
CA SER A 147 -1.84 31.87 -3.36
C SER A 147 -2.11 33.34 -3.09
N ALA A 148 -1.12 34.18 -3.32
CA ALA A 148 -1.30 35.62 -3.24
C ALA A 148 -0.50 36.31 -4.33
N ARG A 149 -1.07 37.37 -4.88
CA ARG A 149 -0.36 38.29 -5.78
C ARG A 149 -0.66 39.70 -5.40
N THR A 150 0.38 40.52 -5.37
CA THR A 150 0.21 41.93 -5.08
C THR A 150 0.44 42.77 -6.31
N GLN A 151 -0.54 43.57 -6.70
CA GLN A 151 -0.50 44.40 -7.90
C GLN A 151 -0.68 45.88 -7.56
N GLN A 152 0.08 46.73 -8.24
CA GLN A 152 -0.11 48.17 -8.19
C GLN A 152 -1.28 48.56 -9.12
N VAL A 153 -2.33 49.17 -8.57
CA VAL A 153 -3.48 49.69 -9.31
C VAL A 153 -3.59 51.18 -9.04
N GLY A 154 -3.12 51.99 -9.99
CA GLY A 154 -2.96 53.44 -9.79
C GLY A 154 -1.97 53.75 -8.66
N ILE A 155 -2.40 54.51 -7.66
CA ILE A 155 -1.60 54.82 -6.46
C ILE A 155 -1.74 53.77 -5.35
N GLY A 156 -2.68 52.82 -5.50
CA GLY A 156 -2.97 51.80 -4.50
C GLY A 156 -2.31 50.46 -4.81
N ARG A 157 -2.16 49.63 -3.77
CA ARG A 157 -1.66 48.26 -3.88
C ARG A 157 -2.82 47.31 -3.53
N VAL A 158 -3.23 46.48 -4.48
CA VAL A 158 -4.32 45.49 -4.33
C VAL A 158 -3.69 44.11 -4.22
N THR A 159 -4.17 43.31 -3.28
CA THR A 159 -3.74 41.92 -3.13
C THR A 159 -4.89 41.01 -3.54
N GLY A 160 -4.69 40.22 -4.60
CA GLY A 160 -5.53 39.07 -4.90
C GLY A 160 -5.05 37.88 -4.07
N THR A 161 -5.99 37.06 -3.61
CA THR A 161 -5.71 35.83 -2.87
C THR A 161 -6.61 34.71 -3.37
N ASP A 162 -6.08 33.51 -3.33
CA ASP A 162 -6.81 32.28 -3.59
C ASP A 162 -6.52 31.25 -2.49
N TYR A 163 -7.53 30.44 -2.14
CA TYR A 163 -7.50 29.51 -1.01
C TYR A 163 -7.93 28.13 -1.44
N ALA A 164 -6.97 27.21 -1.51
CA ALA A 164 -7.22 25.82 -1.79
C ALA A 164 -7.00 24.94 -0.54
N PRO A 165 -7.94 24.06 -0.20
CA PRO A 165 -9.25 23.88 -0.87
C PRO A 165 -10.26 24.98 -0.49
N ALA A 166 -11.20 25.30 -1.37
CA ALA A 166 -12.25 26.29 -1.12
C ALA A 166 -13.11 26.03 0.13
N SER A 167 -13.16 24.78 0.61
CA SER A 167 -13.81 24.42 1.88
C SER A 167 -13.03 24.86 3.13
N GLY A 168 -11.85 25.47 2.95
CA GLY A 168 -10.90 25.75 4.01
C GLY A 168 -9.95 24.57 4.26
N ARG A 169 -9.30 24.60 5.43
CA ARG A 169 -8.29 23.61 5.82
C ARG A 169 -8.84 22.18 5.68
N SER A 170 -8.13 21.38 4.89
CA SER A 170 -8.44 19.98 4.70
C SER A 170 -7.50 19.09 5.49
N THR A 171 -8.00 17.95 5.94
CA THR A 171 -7.15 16.99 6.65
C THR A 171 -6.44 16.11 5.64
N TYR A 172 -5.11 16.12 5.67
CA TYR A 172 -4.34 15.00 5.18
C TYR A 172 -4.18 13.99 6.30
N ALA A 173 -4.58 12.76 6.02
CA ALA A 173 -4.13 11.62 6.76
C ALA A 173 -3.59 10.64 5.72
N LEU A 174 -2.43 10.05 6.01
CA LEU A 174 -2.11 8.78 5.39
C LEU A 174 -3.29 7.84 5.64
N PRO A 175 -3.46 6.76 4.90
CA PRO A 175 -3.99 5.57 5.54
C PRO A 175 -2.86 5.14 6.50
N GLY A 176 -2.88 5.77 7.66
CA GLY A 176 -1.92 5.58 8.73
C GLY A 176 -2.35 4.39 9.57
N GLN A 177 -1.56 4.11 10.59
CA GLN A 177 -2.05 3.30 11.70
C GLN A 177 -3.41 3.85 12.16
N VAL A 178 -4.46 3.05 12.10
CA VAL A 178 -5.79 3.36 12.64
C VAL A 178 -5.88 2.67 13.99
N SER A 179 -6.39 3.37 15.00
CA SER A 179 -6.66 2.78 16.32
C SER A 179 -8.15 2.75 16.61
N PHE A 180 -8.60 1.67 17.22
CA PHE A 180 -9.94 1.45 17.72
C PHE A 180 -9.85 1.24 19.24
N ALA A 181 -10.75 1.85 19.98
CA ALA A 181 -10.91 1.58 21.40
C ALA A 181 -11.97 0.51 21.57
N ASP A 182 -11.77 -0.33 22.57
CA ASP A 182 -12.73 -1.31 23.05
C ASP A 182 -13.05 -0.96 24.52
N PRO A 183 -14.24 -1.28 25.06
CA PRO A 183 -14.50 -1.10 26.48
C PRO A 183 -13.47 -1.86 27.34
N THR A 184 -13.45 -1.57 28.63
CA THR A 184 -12.52 -2.22 29.56
C THR A 184 -13.32 -3.00 30.58
N GLY A 185 -12.90 -4.22 30.91
CA GLY A 185 -13.56 -5.02 31.95
C GLY A 185 -14.89 -5.65 31.52
N ASP A 186 -15.12 -5.73 30.22
CA ASP A 186 -16.18 -6.50 29.54
C ASP A 186 -15.72 -7.90 29.15
N HIS A 187 -14.43 -8.21 29.27
CA HIS A 187 -13.94 -9.57 29.38
C HIS A 187 -14.45 -10.26 30.66
N ASP A 188 -14.78 -11.54 30.54
CA ASP A 188 -14.92 -12.44 31.70
C ASP A 188 -13.51 -12.77 32.26
N ALA A 189 -13.01 -13.99 32.09
CA ALA A 189 -11.63 -14.40 32.44
C ALA A 189 -10.63 -14.30 31.26
N ALA A 190 -11.09 -13.82 30.09
CA ALA A 190 -10.28 -13.74 28.88
C ALA A 190 -9.32 -12.52 28.88
N PRO A 191 -8.30 -12.48 28.00
CA PRO A 191 -7.54 -11.25 27.78
C PRO A 191 -8.43 -10.08 27.35
N ASP A 192 -8.42 -8.99 28.12
CA ASP A 192 -9.26 -7.79 27.95
C ASP A 192 -8.78 -6.97 26.76
N ILE A 193 -9.37 -7.12 25.59
CA ILE A 193 -9.07 -6.26 24.45
C ILE A 193 -9.52 -4.86 24.85
N THR A 194 -8.60 -3.90 24.86
CA THR A 194 -8.93 -2.50 25.25
C THR A 194 -8.57 -1.51 24.16
N SER A 195 -7.65 -1.89 23.29
CA SER A 195 -7.35 -1.13 22.09
C SER A 195 -6.76 -2.01 21.00
N ILE A 196 -7.13 -1.67 19.77
CA ILE A 196 -6.60 -2.26 18.55
C ILE A 196 -5.93 -1.16 17.76
N SER A 197 -4.77 -1.43 17.17
CA SER A 197 -4.23 -0.55 16.14
C SER A 197 -3.78 -1.35 14.93
N VAL A 198 -4.13 -0.89 13.73
CA VAL A 198 -3.86 -1.57 12.47
C VAL A 198 -3.14 -0.64 11.54
N SER A 199 -2.03 -1.10 10.96
CA SER A 199 -1.28 -0.39 9.94
C SER A 199 -0.85 -1.35 8.83
N ASP A 200 -0.45 -0.82 7.69
CA ASP A 200 0.26 -1.59 6.67
C ASP A 200 1.48 -0.83 6.15
N THR A 201 2.42 -1.58 5.60
CA THR A 201 3.72 -1.09 5.16
C THR A 201 3.90 -1.24 3.64
N PRO A 202 4.78 -0.44 3.00
CA PRO A 202 5.07 -0.56 1.57
C PRO A 202 5.64 -1.92 1.15
N SER A 203 6.25 -2.67 2.07
CA SER A 203 6.74 -4.03 1.80
C SER A 203 5.61 -5.05 1.65
N GLY A 204 4.37 -4.66 1.93
CA GLY A 204 3.19 -5.52 1.85
C GLY A 204 2.90 -6.26 3.14
N MET A 205 3.42 -5.81 4.29
CA MET A 205 3.04 -6.35 5.60
C MET A 205 1.92 -5.52 6.22
N ILE A 206 0.99 -6.19 6.90
CA ILE A 206 -0.04 -5.60 7.75
C ILE A 206 0.36 -5.89 9.19
N GLU A 207 0.33 -4.88 10.04
CA GLU A 207 0.61 -5.01 11.46
C GLU A 207 -0.66 -4.68 12.26
N VAL A 208 -1.06 -5.60 13.14
CA VAL A 208 -2.16 -5.44 14.09
C VAL A 208 -1.57 -5.51 15.49
N ARG A 209 -1.79 -4.48 16.31
CA ARG A 209 -1.41 -4.46 17.72
C ARG A 209 -2.67 -4.47 18.58
N VAL A 210 -2.71 -5.35 19.58
CA VAL A 210 -3.86 -5.56 20.47
C VAL A 210 -3.40 -5.39 21.90
N ALA A 211 -3.99 -4.46 22.64
CA ALA A 211 -3.68 -4.22 24.05
C ALA A 211 -4.61 -5.04 24.94
N THR A 212 -4.00 -5.88 25.78
CA THR A 212 -4.65 -6.73 26.78
C THR A 212 -4.02 -6.51 28.16
N PRO A 213 -4.32 -5.37 28.81
CA PRO A 213 -3.59 -4.89 29.98
C PRO A 213 -3.76 -5.77 31.23
N ASN A 214 -4.78 -6.62 31.27
CA ASN A 214 -4.98 -7.60 32.34
C ASN A 214 -3.93 -8.73 32.34
N TYR A 215 -3.09 -8.85 31.29
CA TYR A 215 -2.00 -9.83 31.21
C TYR A 215 -0.68 -9.22 30.74
N ALA A 216 0.34 -9.08 31.60
CA ALA A 216 1.67 -8.62 31.17
C ALA A 216 2.37 -9.61 30.21
N THR A 217 2.10 -10.90 30.37
CA THR A 217 2.51 -12.01 29.48
C THR A 217 1.28 -12.86 29.18
N LEU A 218 1.09 -13.28 27.93
CA LEU A 218 -0.05 -14.11 27.56
C LEU A 218 0.12 -15.53 28.12
N PRO A 219 -0.78 -16.01 29.01
CA PRO A 219 -0.66 -17.34 29.57
C PRO A 219 -0.82 -18.46 28.53
N PRO A 220 -0.34 -19.69 28.83
CA PRO A 220 -0.34 -20.77 27.87
C PRO A 220 -1.70 -21.21 27.35
N ASP A 221 -2.74 -21.00 28.13
CA ASP A 221 -4.14 -21.37 27.86
C ASP A 221 -4.95 -20.25 27.20
N LYS A 222 -4.31 -19.12 26.85
CA LYS A 222 -4.97 -18.01 26.17
C LYS A 222 -4.64 -17.95 24.68
N ILE A 223 -5.62 -17.53 23.89
CA ILE A 223 -5.48 -17.26 22.45
C ILE A 223 -5.98 -15.84 22.18
N ILE A 224 -5.34 -15.16 21.24
CA ILE A 224 -5.89 -13.95 20.61
C ILE A 224 -5.94 -14.16 19.11
N GLY A 225 -7.12 -13.97 18.52
CA GLY A 225 -7.40 -14.14 17.10
C GLY A 225 -7.84 -12.85 16.43
N VAL A 226 -7.45 -12.66 15.17
CA VAL A 226 -7.90 -11.56 14.31
C VAL A 226 -8.51 -12.16 13.05
N GLY A 227 -9.80 -11.95 12.86
CA GLY A 227 -10.52 -12.22 11.62
C GLY A 227 -10.48 -11.02 10.68
N PHE A 228 -10.29 -11.28 9.39
CA PHE A 228 -10.31 -10.30 8.32
C PHE A 228 -11.42 -10.64 7.33
N ASP A 229 -12.51 -9.87 7.34
CA ASP A 229 -13.54 -9.90 6.31
C ASP A 229 -13.05 -9.11 5.09
N LEU A 230 -13.03 -9.77 3.93
CA LEU A 230 -12.47 -9.23 2.70
C LEU A 230 -13.54 -8.50 1.88
N GLU A 231 -13.90 -7.29 2.31
CA GLU A 231 -14.90 -6.45 1.66
C GLU A 231 -14.62 -6.21 0.15
N GLY A 232 -15.69 -6.22 -0.66
CA GLY A 232 -15.63 -5.93 -2.10
C GLY A 232 -15.45 -7.17 -2.99
N ARG A 233 -15.66 -8.37 -2.45
CA ARG A 233 -15.64 -9.65 -3.17
C ARG A 233 -17.04 -10.24 -3.39
N PRO A 234 -17.19 -11.24 -4.29
CA PRO A 234 -18.41 -12.05 -4.36
C PRO A 234 -18.66 -12.72 -2.99
N ALA A 235 -19.92 -12.87 -2.58
CA ALA A 235 -20.37 -13.36 -1.26
C ALA A 235 -19.93 -14.80 -0.85
N THR A 236 -18.96 -15.38 -1.53
CA THR A 236 -18.36 -16.70 -1.24
C THR A 236 -16.87 -16.56 -0.93
N ALA A 237 -16.41 -15.39 -0.50
CA ALA A 237 -15.00 -15.06 -0.42
C ALA A 237 -14.50 -15.09 1.01
N ASP A 238 -13.96 -16.25 1.38
CA ASP A 238 -12.79 -16.52 2.22
C ASP A 238 -12.39 -15.42 3.22
N ASP A 239 -12.83 -15.58 4.47
CA ASP A 239 -12.26 -14.87 5.62
C ASP A 239 -10.84 -15.38 5.91
N VAL A 240 -9.96 -14.48 6.37
CA VAL A 240 -8.64 -14.86 6.88
C VAL A 240 -8.67 -14.76 8.39
N PHE A 241 -8.24 -15.81 9.09
CA PHE A 241 -8.13 -15.81 10.54
C PHE A 241 -6.67 -15.98 10.95
N VAL A 242 -6.18 -15.08 11.80
CA VAL A 242 -4.80 -15.10 12.31
C VAL A 242 -4.83 -15.24 13.82
N ALA A 243 -4.35 -16.36 14.35
CA ALA A 243 -4.33 -16.64 15.78
C ALA A 243 -2.92 -16.63 16.35
N TYR A 244 -2.73 -16.01 17.51
CA TYR A 244 -1.54 -16.13 18.34
C TYR A 244 -1.82 -17.02 19.55
N LEU A 245 -1.04 -18.09 19.68
CA LEU A 245 -1.20 -19.10 20.74
C LEU A 245 -0.26 -18.80 21.91
N GLY A 246 -0.79 -18.48 23.09
CA GLY A 246 0.03 -18.14 24.27
C GLY A 246 0.99 -19.26 24.69
N GLY A 247 0.56 -20.52 24.60
CA GLY A 247 1.35 -21.67 25.07
C GLY A 247 2.61 -21.96 24.28
N THR A 248 2.64 -21.57 23.01
CA THR A 248 3.78 -21.82 22.11
C THR A 248 4.42 -20.54 21.59
N GLY A 249 3.75 -19.40 21.71
CA GLY A 249 4.15 -18.13 21.09
C GLY A 249 4.14 -18.19 19.56
N THR A 250 3.38 -19.13 18.97
CA THR A 250 3.31 -19.30 17.51
C THR A 250 2.09 -18.62 16.93
N VAL A 251 2.21 -18.20 15.67
CA VAL A 251 1.07 -17.71 14.87
C VAL A 251 0.56 -18.79 13.94
N GLN A 252 -0.75 -18.94 13.88
CA GLN A 252 -1.48 -19.74 12.90
C GLN A 252 -2.27 -18.81 11.98
N VAL A 253 -2.29 -19.13 10.69
CA VAL A 253 -3.08 -18.43 9.69
C VAL A 253 -3.97 -19.47 9.05
N ASP A 254 -5.27 -19.31 9.21
CA ASP A 254 -6.30 -20.12 8.56
C ASP A 254 -7.02 -19.25 7.52
N ILE A 255 -7.37 -19.87 6.40
CA ILE A 255 -8.14 -19.26 5.33
C ILE A 255 -9.41 -20.08 5.20
N GLU A 256 -10.55 -19.41 5.24
CA GLU A 256 -11.83 -20.05 4.95
C GLU A 256 -11.94 -20.28 3.45
N GLU A 257 -12.22 -21.49 2.99
CA GLU A 257 -12.55 -21.76 1.60
C GLU A 257 -13.84 -22.60 1.54
N ASN A 258 -14.92 -22.01 1.01
CA ASN A 258 -16.26 -22.63 0.97
C ASN A 258 -16.80 -23.01 2.36
N GLU A 259 -16.79 -22.06 3.31
CA GLU A 259 -17.28 -22.24 4.69
C GLU A 259 -16.45 -23.23 5.53
N ILE A 260 -15.22 -23.52 5.10
CA ILE A 260 -14.29 -24.40 5.80
C ILE A 260 -13.00 -23.65 6.05
N LEU A 261 -12.70 -23.35 7.32
CA LEU A 261 -11.40 -22.86 7.75
C LEU A 261 -10.34 -23.96 7.60
N ALA A 262 -9.27 -23.66 6.88
CA ALA A 262 -8.13 -24.55 6.70
C ALA A 262 -6.81 -23.78 6.86
N PRO A 263 -5.75 -24.42 7.36
CA PRO A 263 -4.44 -23.79 7.46
C PRO A 263 -3.94 -23.26 6.12
N SER A 264 -3.41 -22.03 6.11
CA SER A 264 -2.78 -21.45 4.94
C SER A 264 -1.63 -22.34 4.46
N GLU A 265 -1.67 -22.76 3.20
CA GLU A 265 -0.59 -23.54 2.58
C GLU A 265 0.71 -22.73 2.40
N ARG A 266 0.70 -21.43 2.73
CA ARG A 266 1.82 -20.53 2.52
C ARG A 266 2.65 -20.45 3.80
N PRO A 267 3.89 -20.98 3.79
CA PRO A 267 4.71 -20.94 4.99
C PRO A 267 5.19 -19.51 5.30
N ASN A 268 5.27 -19.19 6.59
CA ASN A 268 5.87 -17.96 7.13
C ASN A 268 5.23 -16.66 6.60
N THR A 269 3.92 -16.65 6.42
CA THR A 269 3.17 -15.46 6.01
C THR A 269 2.72 -14.59 7.16
N ALA A 270 2.83 -15.07 8.40
CA ALA A 270 2.59 -14.25 9.59
C ALA A 270 3.59 -14.56 10.70
N SER A 271 3.74 -13.60 11.61
CA SER A 271 4.54 -13.67 12.82
C SER A 271 3.87 -12.87 13.92
N GLY A 272 4.14 -13.20 15.17
CA GLY A 272 3.57 -12.48 16.30
C GLY A 272 4.51 -12.49 17.49
N SER A 273 4.34 -11.51 18.37
CA SER A 273 5.02 -11.40 19.65
C SER A 273 4.09 -10.77 20.67
N TYR A 274 4.17 -11.23 21.91
CA TYR A 274 3.42 -10.66 23.03
C TYR A 274 4.36 -10.15 24.11
N GLU A 275 4.30 -8.86 24.42
CA GLU A 275 5.14 -8.24 25.45
C GLU A 275 4.38 -7.11 26.15
N ALA A 276 4.49 -7.05 27.48
CA ALA A 276 3.94 -5.97 28.31
C ALA A 276 2.46 -5.68 28.06
N GLY A 277 1.65 -6.73 27.92
CA GLY A 277 0.21 -6.59 27.66
C GLY A 277 -0.15 -6.16 26.24
N VAL A 278 0.77 -6.31 25.29
CA VAL A 278 0.49 -5.99 23.88
C VAL A 278 0.89 -7.14 22.99
N LEU A 279 -0.09 -7.70 22.27
CA LEU A 279 0.16 -8.54 21.12
C LEU A 279 0.52 -7.66 19.92
N THR A 280 1.57 -8.00 19.20
CA THR A 280 1.87 -7.45 17.88
C THR A 280 1.87 -8.61 16.88
N LEU A 281 0.88 -8.61 15.97
CA LEU A 281 0.78 -9.53 14.85
C LEU A 281 1.22 -8.83 13.57
N SER A 282 2.03 -9.51 12.76
CA SER A 282 2.39 -9.06 11.42
C SER A 282 2.05 -10.14 10.42
N MET A 283 1.34 -9.80 9.36
CA MET A 283 0.92 -10.70 8.30
C MET A 283 1.23 -10.13 6.92
N ASP A 284 1.63 -10.98 6.00
CA ASP A 284 1.80 -10.62 4.60
C ASP A 284 0.42 -10.39 3.98
N ARG A 285 0.24 -9.22 3.38
CA ARG A 285 -0.99 -8.82 2.71
C ARG A 285 -1.43 -9.77 1.59
N ARG A 286 -0.52 -10.60 1.08
CA ARG A 286 -0.87 -11.69 0.15
C ARG A 286 -1.98 -12.58 0.70
N GLU A 287 -2.06 -12.77 2.01
CA GLU A 287 -3.12 -13.58 2.64
C GLU A 287 -4.50 -12.97 2.37
N LEU A 288 -4.61 -11.64 2.30
CA LEU A 288 -5.86 -10.95 1.97
C LEU A 288 -6.22 -11.02 0.48
N ASP A 289 -5.47 -11.77 -0.34
CA ASP A 289 -5.65 -12.00 -1.79
C ASP A 289 -6.01 -10.74 -2.61
N GLY A 290 -5.47 -9.58 -2.24
CA GLY A 290 -5.64 -8.33 -2.98
C GLY A 290 -6.74 -7.38 -2.49
N ALA A 291 -7.38 -7.65 -1.35
CA ALA A 291 -8.33 -6.71 -0.74
C ALA A 291 -7.69 -5.32 -0.54
N SER A 292 -8.50 -4.27 -0.67
CA SER A 292 -8.12 -2.86 -0.42
C SER A 292 -8.83 -2.25 0.79
N LEU A 293 -9.87 -2.93 1.27
CA LEU A 293 -10.66 -2.61 2.44
C LEU A 293 -10.89 -3.95 3.14
N VAL A 294 -10.70 -3.98 4.45
CA VAL A 294 -11.00 -5.15 5.27
C VAL A 294 -11.85 -4.72 6.47
N GLY A 295 -12.81 -5.56 6.83
CA GLY A 295 -13.43 -5.54 8.15
C GLY A 295 -12.57 -6.38 9.09
N LEU A 296 -12.36 -5.91 10.32
CA LEU A 296 -11.62 -6.63 11.35
C LEU A 296 -12.57 -7.00 12.49
N GLY A 297 -12.52 -8.25 12.91
CA GLY A 297 -13.08 -8.74 14.16
C GLY A 297 -11.98 -9.38 14.99
N LEU A 298 -11.89 -9.06 16.27
CA LEU A 298 -10.92 -9.65 17.18
C LEU A 298 -11.65 -10.43 18.25
N VAL A 299 -11.01 -11.52 18.67
CA VAL A 299 -11.47 -12.38 19.74
C VAL A 299 -10.29 -12.75 20.62
N SER A 300 -10.50 -12.76 21.93
CA SER A 300 -9.61 -13.41 22.87
C SER A 300 -10.34 -14.54 23.57
N PHE A 301 -9.62 -15.60 23.90
CA PHE A 301 -10.19 -16.79 24.53
C PHE A 301 -9.39 -17.16 25.77
N ASP A 302 -10.13 -17.60 26.79
CA ASP A 302 -9.63 -18.46 27.84
C ASP A 302 -10.07 -19.91 27.59
N LEU A 303 -9.11 -20.83 27.58
CA LEU A 303 -9.35 -22.25 27.38
C LEU A 303 -9.16 -23.02 28.68
N VAL A 304 -10.12 -23.88 29.01
CA VAL A 304 -9.97 -24.84 30.12
C VAL A 304 -9.90 -26.25 29.58
N GLY A 305 -8.80 -26.95 29.86
CA GLY A 305 -8.67 -28.38 29.60
C GLY A 305 -9.74 -29.17 30.35
N ARG A 306 -10.40 -30.13 29.71
CA ARG A 306 -11.42 -30.96 30.39
C ARG A 306 -10.81 -31.74 31.56
N GLY A 307 -10.99 -31.22 32.77
CA GLY A 307 -10.54 -31.84 34.01
C GLY A 307 -9.09 -31.51 34.40
N GLU A 308 -8.45 -30.51 33.79
CA GLU A 308 -7.11 -30.05 34.15
C GLU A 308 -7.15 -28.69 34.85
N SER A 309 -6.15 -28.43 35.70
CA SER A 309 -5.93 -27.12 36.34
C SER A 309 -5.55 -26.07 35.29
N GLU A 310 -5.93 -24.82 35.51
CA GLU A 310 -5.50 -23.63 34.74
C GLU A 310 -4.00 -23.68 34.37
N GLY A 311 -3.64 -23.41 33.11
CA GLY A 311 -2.25 -23.33 32.63
C GLY A 311 -1.61 -24.56 31.95
N GLN A 312 -2.35 -25.60 31.54
CA GLN A 312 -1.84 -26.70 30.69
C GLN A 312 -2.37 -26.66 29.24
N ALA A 313 -1.55 -27.09 28.27
CA ALA A 313 -1.76 -26.82 26.84
C ALA A 313 -2.80 -27.74 26.15
N PHE A 314 -3.85 -27.11 25.60
CA PHE A 314 -4.59 -27.36 24.35
C PHE A 314 -5.29 -28.73 24.10
N GLU A 315 -6.48 -28.91 24.71
CA GLU A 315 -7.67 -29.56 24.11
C GLU A 315 -8.94 -29.19 24.94
N GLY A 316 -9.18 -27.88 25.13
CA GLY A 316 -10.15 -27.35 26.11
C GLY A 316 -11.43 -26.75 25.53
N ASP A 317 -12.47 -26.67 26.36
CA ASP A 317 -13.69 -25.89 26.07
C ASP A 317 -13.40 -24.38 26.34
N VAL A 318 -14.07 -23.46 25.63
CA VAL A 318 -13.94 -22.01 25.88
C VAL A 318 -14.64 -21.66 27.18
N GLU A 319 -13.90 -21.15 28.17
CA GLU A 319 -14.44 -20.73 29.47
C GLU A 319 -14.87 -19.26 29.46
N ALA A 320 -14.05 -18.41 28.86
CA ALA A 320 -14.29 -16.98 28.74
C ALA A 320 -13.88 -16.47 27.36
N LEU A 321 -14.55 -15.39 26.94
CA LEU A 321 -14.31 -14.73 25.68
C LEU A 321 -14.36 -13.22 25.88
N ASP A 322 -13.58 -12.52 25.08
CA ASP A 322 -13.74 -11.10 24.83
C ASP A 322 -13.65 -10.84 23.31
N SER A 323 -14.30 -9.80 22.82
CA SER A 323 -14.35 -9.51 21.39
C SER A 323 -14.46 -8.03 21.07
N ALA A 324 -13.69 -7.61 20.06
CA ALA A 324 -13.74 -6.25 19.53
C ALA A 324 -14.10 -6.27 18.04
N PRO A 325 -15.21 -5.65 17.61
CA PRO A 325 -16.23 -5.02 18.46
C PRO A 325 -17.06 -6.07 19.23
N ASP A 326 -17.79 -5.63 20.28
CA ASP A 326 -18.68 -6.48 21.11
C ASP A 326 -19.69 -7.30 20.28
N ASP A 327 -20.08 -6.78 19.11
CA ASP A 327 -20.96 -7.45 18.15
C ASP A 327 -20.22 -7.77 16.84
N LEU A 328 -19.64 -8.98 16.80
CA LEU A 328 -18.99 -9.53 15.60
C LEU A 328 -19.97 -9.87 14.47
N THR A 329 -21.28 -9.85 14.72
CA THR A 329 -22.31 -10.03 13.67
C THR A 329 -22.75 -8.71 13.03
N GLY A 330 -22.33 -7.59 13.63
CA GLY A 330 -22.68 -6.24 13.25
C GLY A 330 -21.63 -5.58 12.35
N THR A 331 -21.21 -4.36 12.72
CA THR A 331 -20.24 -3.58 11.94
C THR A 331 -18.83 -3.89 12.41
N LEU A 332 -18.06 -4.63 11.60
CA LEU A 332 -16.65 -4.88 11.85
C LEU A 332 -15.81 -3.58 11.81
N LEU A 333 -14.63 -3.60 12.42
CA LEU A 333 -13.71 -2.45 12.41
C LEU A 333 -13.12 -2.29 11.01
N SER A 334 -13.55 -1.27 10.28
CA SER A 334 -13.10 -1.08 8.89
C SER A 334 -11.69 -0.49 8.81
N TYR A 335 -10.80 -1.17 8.10
CA TYR A 335 -9.46 -0.67 7.77
C TYR A 335 -9.23 -0.63 6.25
N ARG A 336 -8.91 0.56 5.73
CA ARG A 336 -8.55 0.74 4.33
C ARG A 336 -7.03 0.65 4.19
N LEU A 337 -6.58 -0.36 3.44
CA LEU A 337 -5.16 -0.60 3.23
C LEU A 337 -4.50 0.56 2.49
N ALA A 338 -3.38 1.01 3.06
CA ALA A 338 -2.75 2.25 2.74
C ALA A 338 -1.86 2.17 1.52
N ASN A 339 -0.98 1.19 1.56
CA ASN A 339 0.00 0.98 0.53
C ASN A 339 -0.68 0.22 -0.59
N ARG A 340 -0.19 0.32 -1.82
CA ARG A 340 -0.58 -0.62 -2.87
C ARG A 340 0.45 -1.76 -2.84
N PRO A 341 0.03 -3.03 -2.70
CA PRO A 341 1.00 -4.10 -2.73
C PRO A 341 1.63 -4.15 -4.12
N PRO A 342 2.86 -4.64 -4.26
CA PRO A 342 3.42 -4.95 -5.57
C PRO A 342 2.41 -5.80 -6.34
N LEU A 343 2.15 -5.47 -7.61
CA LEU A 343 1.23 -6.25 -8.43
C LEU A 343 1.66 -7.72 -8.41
N GLN A 344 0.71 -8.60 -8.16
CA GLN A 344 0.93 -10.05 -8.24
C GLN A 344 0.08 -10.65 -9.35
N LEU A 345 0.62 -11.70 -9.97
CA LEU A 345 0.02 -12.39 -11.10
C LEU A 345 -0.17 -13.87 -10.74
N ARG A 346 -1.33 -14.43 -11.07
CA ARG A 346 -1.63 -15.87 -10.94
C ARG A 346 -2.02 -16.45 -12.29
N ALA A 347 -1.42 -17.58 -12.64
CA ALA A 347 -1.81 -18.35 -13.82
C ALA A 347 -3.00 -19.23 -13.46
N THR A 348 -4.14 -19.08 -14.12
CA THR A 348 -5.39 -19.76 -13.75
C THR A 348 -5.84 -20.82 -14.74
N LYS A 349 -5.49 -20.68 -16.03
CA LYS A 349 -5.86 -21.68 -17.05
C LYS A 349 -4.74 -21.83 -18.06
N VAL A 350 -4.31 -23.07 -18.26
CA VAL A 350 -3.21 -23.43 -19.15
C VAL A 350 -3.72 -24.35 -20.25
N LEU A 351 -3.39 -24.06 -21.51
CA LEU A 351 -3.86 -24.83 -22.66
C LEU A 351 -2.78 -24.95 -23.73
N GLY A 352 -2.61 -26.15 -24.29
CA GLY A 352 -1.83 -26.38 -25.51
C GLY A 352 -2.73 -26.55 -26.73
N SER A 353 -2.39 -25.93 -27.86
CA SER A 353 -3.12 -26.04 -29.12
C SER A 353 -2.16 -26.30 -30.30
N PRO A 354 -2.30 -27.42 -31.03
CA PRO A 354 -3.17 -28.56 -30.71
C PRO A 354 -2.78 -29.20 -29.36
N ALA A 355 -3.71 -29.89 -28.70
CA ALA A 355 -3.47 -30.53 -27.39
C ALA A 355 -2.27 -31.49 -27.39
N ARG A 356 -1.98 -32.10 -28.55
CA ARG A 356 -0.77 -32.87 -28.80
C ARG A 356 -0.01 -32.22 -29.96
N PRO A 357 1.17 -31.61 -29.71
CA PRO A 357 2.02 -31.07 -30.76
C PRO A 357 2.34 -32.15 -31.79
N ARG A 358 2.46 -31.76 -33.06
CA ARG A 358 2.85 -32.66 -34.16
C ARG A 358 4.11 -32.16 -34.82
N ALA A 359 4.98 -33.08 -35.24
CA ALA A 359 6.20 -32.73 -35.93
C ALA A 359 5.90 -31.90 -37.21
N GLY A 360 6.65 -30.82 -37.42
CA GLY A 360 6.49 -29.92 -38.57
C GLY A 360 5.24 -29.03 -38.55
N LYS A 361 4.48 -29.01 -37.44
CA LYS A 361 3.24 -28.20 -37.32
C LYS A 361 3.36 -27.11 -36.25
N PRO A 362 2.58 -26.01 -36.36
CA PRO A 362 2.51 -25.01 -35.32
C PRO A 362 1.97 -25.58 -34.01
N PHE A 363 2.51 -25.07 -32.89
CA PHE A 363 2.03 -25.35 -31.55
C PHE A 363 2.00 -24.05 -30.76
N THR A 364 0.93 -23.83 -30.00
CA THR A 364 0.75 -22.67 -29.12
C THR A 364 0.42 -23.12 -27.71
N TYR A 365 1.16 -22.61 -26.75
CA TYR A 365 0.89 -22.74 -25.33
C TYR A 365 0.30 -21.43 -24.80
N SER A 366 -0.92 -21.49 -24.25
CA SER A 366 -1.70 -20.32 -23.84
C SER A 366 -1.96 -20.36 -22.34
N ILE A 367 -1.81 -19.22 -21.67
CA ILE A 367 -2.02 -19.06 -20.23
C ILE A 367 -2.98 -17.89 -20.01
N VAL A 368 -4.07 -18.11 -19.27
CA VAL A 368 -4.85 -17.02 -18.67
C VAL A 368 -4.15 -16.60 -17.40
N VAL A 369 -3.78 -15.33 -17.33
CA VAL A 369 -3.15 -14.72 -16.16
C VAL A 369 -4.16 -13.75 -15.55
N ARG A 370 -4.34 -13.79 -14.24
CA ARG A 370 -5.12 -12.80 -13.51
C ARG A 370 -4.19 -11.94 -12.68
N ARG A 371 -4.55 -10.67 -12.52
CA ARG A 371 -4.00 -9.84 -11.46
C ARG A 371 -4.68 -10.26 -10.16
N LEU A 372 -3.92 -10.45 -9.08
CA LEU A 372 -4.49 -10.82 -7.79
C LEU A 372 -5.20 -9.62 -7.13
N ASP A 373 -4.68 -8.41 -7.31
CA ASP A 373 -5.24 -7.18 -6.74
C ASP A 373 -6.68 -6.83 -7.18
N THR A 374 -7.12 -7.34 -8.33
CA THR A 374 -8.42 -6.96 -8.94
C THR A 374 -9.17 -8.17 -9.46
N TYR A 375 -8.57 -9.36 -9.40
CA TYR A 375 -9.00 -10.59 -10.08
C TYR A 375 -9.27 -10.47 -11.58
N ARG A 376 -8.98 -9.33 -12.19
CA ARG A 376 -9.21 -9.12 -13.63
C ARG A 376 -8.18 -9.89 -14.43
N VAL A 377 -8.63 -10.43 -15.56
CA VAL A 377 -7.74 -11.07 -16.54
C VAL A 377 -6.74 -10.02 -17.03
N LEU A 378 -5.45 -10.36 -16.97
CA LEU A 378 -4.37 -9.55 -17.48
C LEU A 378 -4.45 -9.54 -19.01
N ARG A 379 -4.65 -8.35 -19.60
CA ARG A 379 -4.84 -8.18 -21.05
C ARG A 379 -3.60 -7.68 -21.79
N SER A 380 -2.58 -7.21 -21.07
CA SER A 380 -1.36 -6.63 -21.62
C SER A 380 -0.15 -6.96 -20.75
N GLY A 381 1.05 -6.85 -21.33
CA GLY A 381 2.34 -7.13 -20.70
C GLY A 381 3.35 -7.66 -21.72
N SER A 382 4.53 -8.05 -21.23
CA SER A 382 5.51 -8.77 -22.05
C SER A 382 5.44 -10.27 -21.80
N VAL A 383 5.62 -11.06 -22.87
CA VAL A 383 5.65 -12.52 -22.82
C VAL A 383 6.96 -12.98 -23.44
N THR A 384 7.78 -13.71 -22.68
CA THR A 384 9.04 -14.29 -23.16
C THR A 384 8.96 -15.80 -23.12
N CYS A 385 9.41 -16.44 -24.20
CA CYS A 385 9.38 -17.89 -24.37
C CYS A 385 10.79 -18.48 -24.37
N SER A 386 10.97 -19.55 -23.62
CA SER A 386 12.13 -20.44 -23.73
C SER A 386 11.64 -21.86 -23.93
N VAL A 387 11.79 -22.40 -25.14
CA VAL A 387 11.32 -23.74 -25.50
C VAL A 387 12.49 -24.57 -26.01
N PHE A 388 12.54 -25.85 -25.64
CA PHE A 388 13.60 -26.79 -25.96
C PHE A 388 13.04 -28.11 -26.47
N SER A 389 13.76 -28.73 -27.40
CA SER A 389 13.53 -30.09 -27.91
C SER A 389 14.87 -30.80 -27.97
N SER A 390 15.00 -31.96 -27.32
CA SER A 390 16.28 -32.71 -27.26
C SER A 390 17.48 -31.87 -26.78
N GLY A 391 17.25 -30.89 -25.89
CA GLY A 391 18.28 -29.97 -25.42
C GLY A 391 18.58 -28.78 -26.35
N ALA A 392 18.13 -28.79 -27.60
CA ALA A 392 18.24 -27.65 -28.51
C ALA A 392 17.13 -26.62 -28.25
N ARG A 393 17.49 -25.33 -28.17
CA ARG A 393 16.53 -24.22 -28.03
C ARG A 393 15.78 -24.00 -29.34
N LEU A 394 14.47 -23.86 -29.27
CA LEU A 394 13.59 -23.58 -30.39
C LEU A 394 13.21 -22.09 -30.44
N PRO A 395 13.09 -21.51 -31.65
CA PRO A 395 12.52 -20.18 -31.80
C PRO A 395 11.04 -20.21 -31.42
N ALA A 396 10.62 -19.28 -30.55
CA ALA A 396 9.25 -19.13 -30.09
C ALA A 396 8.92 -17.65 -29.89
N ALA A 397 7.69 -17.26 -30.20
CA ALA A 397 7.19 -15.90 -30.06
C ALA A 397 6.16 -15.81 -28.93
N GLY A 398 6.33 -14.83 -28.05
CA GLY A 398 5.41 -14.55 -26.95
C GLY A 398 4.56 -13.31 -27.24
N ARG A 399 3.26 -13.33 -26.94
CA ARG A 399 2.37 -12.16 -27.01
C ARG A 399 1.10 -12.33 -26.18
N PHE A 400 0.34 -11.25 -25.97
CA PHE A 400 -1.03 -11.33 -25.47
C PHE A 400 -2.04 -11.41 -26.62
N VAL A 401 -2.99 -12.34 -26.55
CA VAL A 401 -4.12 -12.48 -27.49
C VAL A 401 -5.40 -12.72 -26.71
N ARG A 402 -6.39 -11.83 -26.84
CA ARG A 402 -7.73 -11.96 -26.22
C ARG A 402 -7.66 -12.32 -24.71
N GLY A 403 -6.78 -11.66 -23.96
CA GLY A 403 -6.60 -11.89 -22.51
C GLY A 403 -5.80 -13.15 -22.15
N ARG A 404 -5.04 -13.72 -23.08
CA ARG A 404 -4.17 -14.88 -22.85
C ARG A 404 -2.74 -14.53 -23.22
N ALA A 405 -1.79 -14.91 -22.37
CA ALA A 405 -0.39 -14.93 -22.73
C ALA A 405 -0.12 -16.19 -23.57
N GLU A 406 0.23 -16.01 -24.83
CA GLU A 406 0.48 -17.08 -25.78
C GLU A 406 1.98 -17.19 -26.08
N CYS A 407 2.45 -18.42 -26.17
CA CYS A 407 3.76 -18.80 -26.63
C CYS A 407 3.63 -19.71 -27.85
N SER A 408 3.94 -19.21 -29.04
CA SER A 408 3.78 -19.92 -30.30
C SER A 408 5.12 -20.31 -30.90
N LEU A 409 5.22 -21.53 -31.43
CA LEU A 409 6.40 -22.03 -32.14
C LEU A 409 6.01 -22.99 -33.27
N LEU A 410 6.96 -23.24 -34.18
CA LEU A 410 6.89 -24.33 -35.13
C LEU A 410 7.66 -25.53 -34.57
N VAL A 411 7.00 -26.69 -34.45
CA VAL A 411 7.66 -27.91 -33.99
C VAL A 411 8.55 -28.44 -35.11
N PRO A 412 9.85 -28.72 -34.87
CA PRO A 412 10.72 -29.26 -35.90
C PRO A 412 10.18 -30.57 -36.52
N PRO A 413 10.36 -30.83 -37.83
CA PRO A 413 9.92 -32.08 -38.47
C PRO A 413 10.57 -33.33 -37.89
N ARG A 414 11.75 -33.19 -37.28
CA ARG A 414 12.52 -34.25 -36.60
C ARG A 414 12.64 -33.98 -35.10
N ALA A 415 11.67 -33.29 -34.51
CA ALA A 415 11.64 -33.03 -33.08
C ALA A 415 11.63 -34.35 -32.29
N SER A 416 12.22 -34.35 -31.10
CA SER A 416 12.05 -35.51 -30.21
C SER A 416 10.61 -35.66 -29.78
N SER A 417 10.34 -36.78 -29.12
CA SER A 417 9.06 -37.07 -28.49
C SER A 417 8.63 -36.03 -27.46
N THR A 418 9.46 -35.08 -27.00
CA THR A 418 9.08 -34.16 -25.90
C THR A 418 9.59 -32.73 -26.10
N LEU A 419 8.67 -31.77 -26.04
CA LEU A 419 8.94 -30.34 -25.87
C LEU A 419 8.96 -30.00 -24.38
N ARG A 420 9.90 -29.16 -23.96
CA ARG A 420 9.93 -28.53 -22.63
C ARG A 420 10.01 -27.04 -22.81
N GLY A 421 9.27 -26.26 -22.03
CA GLY A 421 9.41 -24.82 -22.10
C GLY A 421 8.96 -24.09 -20.86
N THR A 422 9.33 -22.82 -20.79
CA THR A 422 8.90 -21.87 -19.78
C THR A 422 8.43 -20.61 -20.48
N VAL A 423 7.24 -20.15 -20.10
CA VAL A 423 6.69 -18.86 -20.48
C VAL A 423 6.82 -17.92 -19.29
N THR A 424 7.51 -16.81 -19.48
CA THR A 424 7.64 -15.74 -18.49
C THR A 424 6.75 -14.58 -18.91
N ILE A 425 5.80 -14.20 -18.05
CA ILE A 425 4.93 -13.04 -18.25
C ILE A 425 5.37 -11.94 -17.30
N ARG A 426 5.52 -10.71 -17.80
CA ARG A 426 5.74 -9.52 -16.98
C ARG A 426 4.70 -8.45 -17.24
N ALA A 427 4.18 -7.84 -16.19
CA ALA A 427 3.29 -6.68 -16.27
C ALA A 427 3.46 -5.82 -15.02
N ALA A 428 3.61 -4.50 -15.20
CA ALA A 428 3.73 -3.52 -14.12
C ALA A 428 4.65 -3.98 -12.95
N GLY A 429 5.88 -4.40 -13.29
CA GLY A 429 6.87 -4.88 -12.30
C GLY A 429 6.68 -6.34 -11.84
N ALA A 430 5.47 -6.89 -11.95
CA ALA A 430 5.17 -8.27 -11.60
C ALA A 430 5.72 -9.26 -12.62
N VAL A 431 6.12 -10.45 -12.15
CA VAL A 431 6.62 -11.54 -13.00
C VAL A 431 6.01 -12.87 -12.58
N ILE A 432 5.44 -13.62 -13.53
CA ILE A 432 5.06 -15.02 -13.33
C ILE A 432 5.72 -15.91 -14.38
N ARG A 433 6.10 -17.12 -13.97
CA ARG A 433 6.64 -18.16 -14.85
C ARG A 433 5.74 -19.36 -14.86
N SER A 434 5.46 -19.90 -16.05
CA SER A 434 4.69 -21.13 -16.23
C SER A 434 5.50 -22.08 -17.08
N SER A 435 5.80 -23.26 -16.54
CA SER A 435 6.56 -24.30 -17.22
C SER A 435 5.64 -25.36 -17.81
N PHE A 436 6.02 -25.93 -18.95
CA PHE A 436 5.27 -26.99 -19.61
C PHE A 436 6.14 -28.09 -20.17
N ARG A 437 5.53 -29.26 -20.30
CA ARG A 437 6.04 -30.40 -21.04
C ARG A 437 4.94 -30.90 -21.98
N ALA A 438 5.26 -31.14 -23.24
CA ALA A 438 4.31 -31.66 -24.21
C ALA A 438 4.94 -32.75 -25.07
N THR A 439 4.24 -33.87 -25.24
CA THR A 439 4.73 -35.00 -26.05
C THR A 439 4.38 -34.78 -27.52
N VAL A 440 5.39 -34.83 -28.41
CA VAL A 440 5.23 -34.68 -29.85
C VAL A 440 4.76 -36.00 -30.46
N ARG A 441 3.78 -35.92 -31.37
CA ARG A 441 3.22 -37.05 -32.11
C ARG A 441 3.57 -37.03 -33.59
#